data_AF-A0A1I7KMN3-F1
#
_entry.id   AF-A0A1I7KMN3-F1
#
_cell.length_a   1.000
_cell.length_b   1.000
_cell.length_c   1.000
_cell.angle_alpha   90.00
_cell.angle_beta   90.00
_cell.angle_gamma   90.00
#
_symmetry.space_group_name_H-M   'P 1'
#
loop_
_entity.id
_entity.type
_entity.pdbx_description
1 polymer ?
#
loop_
_entity_poly.entity_id
_entity_poly.type
_entity_poly.pdbx_seq_one_letter_code
_entity_poly.pdbx_strand_id
1 'polypeptide(L)'
;MSDITLSAATRQNLLSLQDTAALLSTTQTRLSTGKKVNSALDGPVNYFTAQNLNSRSSSLTYLLDGVSNGIQTIQAANTGITKLRGLTDQLKSVAQQALSASNAFTAKASVSSTSLNGAIANNLLSVGPTSATSDGAIGSASGNLAMTLTAGTGSATLDTTANIGAIFGSGNSTTVSLDGVNITLTKGIDDATPAALTTSINNQLKAAGSSVVFSIASNKAVLTGTNDGGVFQIGTDTATQLL
;
A
#
# COMPACT_ATOMS: atom_id res chain seq x y z
N MET A 1 72.29 -29.81 -97.48
CA MET A 1 71.65 -30.33 -96.26
C MET A 1 70.82 -31.50 -96.69
N SER A 2 71.20 -32.72 -96.32
CA SER A 2 70.48 -33.93 -96.74
C SER A 2 69.11 -33.91 -96.08
N ASP A 3 68.06 -33.83 -96.90
CA ASP A 3 66.70 -34.08 -96.45
C ASP A 3 66.66 -35.46 -95.79
N ILE A 4 66.34 -35.49 -94.51
CA ILE A 4 66.10 -36.73 -93.78
C ILE A 4 64.82 -37.32 -94.37
N THR A 5 64.97 -38.17 -95.38
CA THR A 5 63.86 -38.92 -95.97
C THR A 5 63.47 -40.05 -95.02
N LEU A 6 62.73 -39.70 -93.96
CA LEU A 6 62.09 -40.69 -93.11
C LEU A 6 61.19 -41.58 -93.98
N SER A 7 61.51 -42.88 -93.99
CA SER A 7 60.71 -43.89 -94.66
C SER A 7 59.25 -43.78 -94.21
N ALA A 8 58.29 -44.07 -95.09
CA ALA A 8 56.87 -43.93 -94.75
C ALA A 8 56.50 -44.67 -93.44
N ALA A 9 57.14 -45.83 -93.18
CA ALA A 9 56.98 -46.60 -91.96
C ALA A 9 57.50 -45.89 -90.69
N THR A 10 58.62 -45.16 -90.77
CA THR A 10 59.18 -44.45 -89.61
C THR A 10 58.36 -43.20 -89.25
N ARG A 11 57.80 -42.49 -90.24
CA ARG A 11 56.83 -41.39 -89.99
C ARG A 11 55.54 -41.87 -89.35
N GLN A 12 55.00 -43.01 -89.80
CA GLN A 12 53.78 -43.58 -89.21
C GLN A 12 54.00 -43.96 -87.73
N ASN A 13 55.15 -44.56 -87.41
CA ASN A 13 55.51 -44.85 -86.03
C ASN A 13 55.68 -43.58 -85.19
N LEU A 14 56.32 -42.54 -85.74
CA LEU A 14 56.50 -41.27 -85.04
C LEU A 14 55.16 -40.53 -84.83
N LEU A 15 54.22 -40.59 -85.77
CA LEU A 15 52.84 -40.09 -85.60
C LEU A 15 52.13 -40.83 -84.47
N SER A 16 52.19 -42.15 -84.44
CA SER A 16 51.57 -42.95 -83.37
C SER A 16 52.16 -42.65 -81.99
N LEU A 17 53.47 -42.45 -81.89
CA LEU A 17 54.13 -42.04 -80.64
C LEU A 17 53.72 -40.63 -80.19
N GLN A 18 53.56 -39.70 -81.13
CA GLN A 18 53.07 -38.35 -80.83
C GLN A 18 51.61 -38.37 -80.35
N ASP A 19 50.75 -39.14 -81.00
CA ASP A 19 49.35 -39.32 -80.59
C ASP A 19 49.26 -39.94 -79.19
N THR A 20 50.11 -40.93 -78.91
CA THR A 20 50.20 -41.57 -77.59
C THR A 20 50.67 -40.58 -76.52
N ALA A 21 51.69 -39.77 -76.82
CA ALA A 21 52.18 -38.73 -75.90
C ALA A 21 51.11 -37.66 -75.63
N ALA A 22 50.34 -37.25 -76.64
CA ALA A 22 49.23 -36.31 -76.49
C ALA A 22 48.08 -36.89 -75.64
N LEU A 23 47.74 -38.16 -75.86
CA LEU A 23 46.74 -38.87 -75.06
C LEU A 23 47.19 -39.02 -73.60
N LEU A 24 48.46 -39.34 -73.36
CA LEU A 24 49.04 -39.43 -72.03
C LEU A 24 48.98 -38.07 -71.29
N SER A 25 49.38 -36.98 -71.96
CA SER A 25 49.31 -35.62 -71.41
C SER A 25 47.87 -35.23 -71.03
N THR A 26 46.91 -35.53 -71.91
CA THR A 26 45.48 -35.29 -71.64
C THR A 26 45.00 -36.11 -70.43
N THR A 27 45.42 -37.37 -70.35
CA THR A 27 45.02 -38.29 -69.27
C THR A 27 45.60 -37.85 -67.92
N GLN A 28 46.87 -37.45 -67.89
CA GLN A 28 47.51 -36.88 -66.68
C GLN A 28 46.84 -35.58 -66.23
N THR A 29 46.46 -34.71 -67.17
CA THR A 29 45.72 -33.47 -66.85
C THR A 29 44.34 -33.78 -66.26
N ARG A 30 43.62 -34.77 -66.80
CA ARG A 30 42.32 -35.20 -66.24
C ARG A 30 42.45 -35.85 -64.87
N LEU A 31 43.48 -36.66 -64.64
CA LEU A 31 43.74 -37.31 -63.35
C LEU A 31 44.11 -36.30 -62.26
N SER A 32 44.98 -35.34 -62.57
CA SER A 32 45.42 -34.33 -61.60
C SER A 32 44.31 -33.35 -61.19
N THR A 33 43.39 -33.04 -62.11
CA THR A 33 42.29 -32.11 -61.87
C THR A 33 40.99 -32.80 -61.43
N GLY A 34 40.87 -34.11 -61.65
CA GLY A 34 39.62 -34.86 -61.49
C GLY A 34 38.53 -34.47 -62.49
N LYS A 35 38.83 -33.61 -63.48
CA LYS A 35 37.85 -33.07 -64.42
C LYS A 35 38.05 -33.68 -65.80
N LYS A 36 36.95 -34.11 -66.42
CA LYS A 36 36.95 -34.56 -67.82
C LYS A 36 37.20 -33.41 -68.81
N VAL A 37 36.76 -32.20 -68.48
CA VAL A 37 36.86 -30.98 -69.29
C VAL A 37 37.60 -29.93 -68.47
N ASN A 38 38.84 -29.61 -68.86
CA ASN A 38 39.70 -28.68 -68.13
C ASN A 38 39.80 -27.31 -68.77
N SER A 39 39.52 -27.23 -70.07
CA SER A 39 39.57 -25.99 -70.84
C SER A 39 38.32 -25.83 -71.72
N ALA A 40 38.11 -24.63 -72.24
CA ALA A 40 37.07 -24.37 -73.23
C ALA A 40 37.30 -25.15 -74.54
N LEU A 41 38.55 -25.54 -74.84
CA LEU A 41 38.91 -26.35 -76.02
C LEU A 41 38.49 -27.82 -75.85
N ASP A 42 38.45 -28.34 -74.62
CA ASP A 42 38.07 -29.73 -74.34
C ASP A 42 36.56 -29.98 -74.51
N GLY A 43 35.74 -28.92 -74.49
CA GLY A 43 34.28 -28.99 -74.54
C GLY A 43 33.63 -27.70 -74.05
N PRO A 44 33.37 -26.72 -74.92
CA PRO A 44 32.99 -25.37 -74.51
C PRO A 44 31.68 -25.34 -73.72
N VAL A 45 30.66 -26.06 -74.15
CA VAL A 45 29.35 -26.13 -73.46
C VAL A 45 29.51 -26.62 -72.03
N ASN A 46 30.27 -27.70 -71.83
CA ASN A 46 30.47 -28.30 -70.51
C ASN A 46 31.34 -27.39 -69.61
N TYR A 47 32.40 -26.79 -70.17
CA TYR A 47 33.29 -25.90 -69.44
C TYR A 47 32.56 -24.66 -68.91
N PHE A 48 31.83 -23.96 -69.78
CA PHE A 48 31.09 -22.75 -69.38
C PHE A 48 29.86 -23.08 -68.52
N THR A 49 29.21 -24.22 -68.72
CA THR A 49 28.12 -24.66 -67.81
C THR A 49 28.67 -24.92 -66.41
N ALA A 50 29.77 -25.66 -66.29
CA ALA A 50 30.42 -25.91 -65.00
C ALA A 50 30.90 -24.61 -64.33
N GLN A 51 31.44 -23.66 -65.10
CA GLN A 51 31.85 -22.35 -64.58
C GLN A 51 30.65 -21.57 -64.02
N ASN A 52 29.53 -21.52 -64.76
CA ASN A 52 28.31 -20.86 -64.29
C ASN A 52 27.74 -21.51 -63.03
N LEU A 53 27.73 -22.85 -62.96
CA LEU A 53 27.30 -23.59 -61.77
C LEU A 53 28.21 -23.32 -60.57
N ASN A 54 29.53 -23.22 -60.77
CA ASN A 54 30.47 -22.88 -59.71
C ASN A 54 30.22 -21.46 -59.17
N SER A 55 30.05 -20.47 -60.05
CA SER A 55 29.67 -19.10 -59.67
C SER A 55 28.35 -19.07 -58.90
N ARG A 56 27.34 -19.83 -59.37
CA ARG A 56 26.05 -19.94 -58.68
C ARG A 56 26.18 -20.56 -57.29
N SER A 57 26.98 -21.61 -57.14
CA SER A 57 27.26 -22.24 -55.85
C SER A 57 27.90 -21.24 -54.89
N SER A 58 28.89 -20.47 -55.33
CA SER A 58 29.51 -19.43 -54.49
C SER A 58 28.49 -18.36 -54.08
N SER A 59 27.64 -17.90 -55.00
CA SER A 59 26.55 -16.96 -54.66
C SER A 59 25.55 -17.56 -53.67
N LEU A 60 25.24 -18.85 -53.77
CA LEU A 60 24.37 -19.53 -52.82
C LEU A 60 25.01 -19.65 -51.43
N THR A 61 26.33 -19.85 -51.33
CA THR A 61 27.06 -19.81 -50.05
C THR A 61 26.93 -18.43 -49.39
N TYR A 62 27.17 -17.35 -50.13
CA TYR A 62 26.99 -15.98 -49.59
C TYR A 62 25.53 -15.70 -49.19
N LEU A 63 24.56 -16.20 -49.96
CA LEU A 63 23.15 -16.09 -49.60
C LEU A 63 22.84 -16.87 -48.32
N LEU A 64 23.38 -18.07 -48.17
CA LEU A 64 23.20 -18.90 -46.99
C LEU A 64 23.77 -18.24 -45.73
N ASP A 65 24.92 -17.59 -45.84
CA ASP A 65 25.50 -16.81 -44.74
C ASP A 65 24.59 -15.62 -44.38
N GLY A 66 24.09 -14.90 -45.39
CA GLY A 66 23.11 -13.82 -45.18
C GLY A 66 21.83 -14.30 -44.50
N VAL A 67 21.29 -15.44 -44.93
CA VAL A 67 20.12 -16.08 -44.31
C VAL A 67 20.43 -16.52 -42.87
N SER A 68 21.61 -17.07 -42.61
CA SER A 68 22.02 -17.51 -41.26
C SER A 68 22.11 -16.33 -40.29
N ASN A 69 22.62 -15.18 -40.75
CA ASN A 69 22.61 -13.94 -39.98
C ASN A 69 21.17 -13.41 -39.77
N GLY A 70 20.31 -13.50 -40.78
CA GLY A 70 18.89 -13.16 -40.69
C GLY A 70 18.15 -14.02 -39.66
N ILE A 71 18.42 -15.34 -39.63
CA ILE A 71 17.85 -16.27 -38.66
C ILE A 71 18.26 -15.90 -37.23
N GLN A 72 19.53 -15.56 -36.98
CA GLN A 72 19.99 -15.11 -35.67
C GLN A 72 19.26 -13.83 -35.22
N THR A 73 19.05 -12.89 -36.15
CA THR A 73 18.29 -11.66 -35.89
C THR A 73 16.84 -11.97 -35.52
N ILE A 74 16.18 -12.88 -36.25
CA ILE A 74 14.81 -13.31 -35.97
C ILE A 74 14.73 -14.03 -34.62
N GLN A 75 15.71 -14.87 -34.27
CA GLN A 75 15.76 -15.54 -32.96
C GLN A 75 15.88 -14.52 -31.82
N ALA A 76 16.77 -13.53 -31.95
CA ALA A 76 16.89 -12.46 -30.97
C ALA A 76 15.58 -11.66 -30.83
N ALA A 77 14.93 -11.34 -31.95
CA ALA A 77 13.63 -10.68 -31.95
C ALA A 77 12.55 -11.55 -31.27
N ASN A 78 12.53 -12.87 -31.53
CA ASN A 78 11.61 -13.81 -30.89
C ASN A 78 11.80 -13.82 -29.36
N THR A 79 13.05 -13.92 -28.88
CA THR A 79 13.35 -13.81 -27.45
C THR A 79 12.91 -12.46 -26.87
N GLY A 80 13.13 -11.37 -27.59
CA GLY A 80 12.67 -10.03 -27.21
C GLY A 80 11.15 -9.97 -27.04
N ILE A 81 10.39 -10.49 -28.01
CA ILE A 81 8.92 -10.55 -27.97
C ILE A 81 8.44 -11.44 -26.81
N THR A 82 9.06 -12.59 -26.56
CA THR A 82 8.72 -13.44 -25.41
C THR A 82 8.90 -12.69 -24.08
N LYS A 83 9.99 -11.93 -23.92
CA LYS A 83 10.21 -11.09 -22.74
C LYS A 83 9.15 -9.99 -22.60
N LEU A 84 8.78 -9.33 -23.71
CA LEU A 84 7.72 -8.33 -23.70
C LEU A 84 6.35 -8.92 -23.33
N ARG A 85 6.06 -10.15 -23.75
CA ARG A 85 4.86 -10.86 -23.29
C ARG A 85 4.88 -11.09 -21.79
N GLY A 86 5.99 -11.58 -21.24
CA GLY A 86 6.15 -11.74 -19.80
C GLY A 86 6.00 -10.44 -19.02
N LEU A 87 6.55 -9.34 -19.54
CA LEU A 87 6.35 -8.01 -18.97
C LEU A 87 4.88 -7.59 -19.02
N THR A 88 4.18 -7.86 -20.13
CA THR A 88 2.75 -7.55 -20.27
C THR A 88 1.90 -8.34 -19.25
N ASP A 89 2.24 -9.60 -19.01
CA ASP A 89 1.56 -10.42 -17.99
C ASP A 89 1.81 -9.88 -16.57
N GLN A 90 3.04 -9.44 -16.27
CA GLN A 90 3.36 -8.77 -15.01
C GLN A 90 2.60 -7.46 -14.84
N LEU A 91 2.56 -6.62 -15.88
CA LEU A 91 1.79 -5.36 -15.89
C LEU A 91 0.29 -5.62 -15.67
N LYS A 92 -0.27 -6.67 -16.27
CA LYS A 92 -1.65 -7.08 -16.03
C LYS A 92 -1.87 -7.47 -14.57
N SER A 93 -0.96 -8.24 -13.96
CA SER A 93 -1.05 -8.60 -12.55
C SER A 93 -1.02 -7.36 -11.65
N VAL A 94 -0.10 -6.42 -11.91
CA VAL A 94 -0.02 -5.15 -11.17
C VAL A 94 -1.29 -4.31 -11.34
N ALA A 95 -1.83 -4.22 -12.55
CA ALA A 95 -3.08 -3.52 -12.80
C ALA A 95 -4.26 -4.16 -12.05
N GLN A 96 -4.32 -5.49 -11.98
CA GLN A 96 -5.33 -6.21 -11.20
C GLN A 96 -5.16 -5.99 -9.69
N GLN A 97 -3.92 -5.97 -9.18
CA GLN A 97 -3.64 -5.64 -7.78
C GLN A 97 -4.09 -4.21 -7.45
N ALA A 98 -3.79 -3.24 -8.32
CA ALA A 98 -4.21 -1.85 -8.15
C ALA A 98 -5.74 -1.70 -8.18
N LEU A 99 -6.43 -2.41 -9.08
CA LEU A 99 -7.89 -2.43 -9.15
C LEU A 99 -8.50 -3.01 -7.85
N SER A 100 -7.98 -4.13 -7.36
CA SER A 100 -8.42 -4.74 -6.10
C SER A 100 -8.21 -3.81 -4.90
N ALA A 101 -7.07 -3.11 -4.84
CA ALA A 101 -6.79 -2.12 -3.80
C ALA A 101 -7.79 -0.96 -3.86
N SER A 102 -8.05 -0.40 -5.04
CA SER A 102 -9.05 0.67 -5.23
C SER A 102 -10.45 0.25 -4.75
N ASN A 103 -10.88 -0.96 -5.10
CA ASN A 103 -12.17 -1.50 -4.66
C ASN A 103 -12.24 -1.65 -3.12
N ALA A 104 -11.14 -2.02 -2.47
CA ALA A 104 -11.07 -2.10 -1.02
C ALA A 104 -11.23 -0.72 -0.34
N PHE A 105 -10.70 0.35 -0.95
CA PHE A 105 -10.92 1.72 -0.47
C PHE A 105 -12.39 2.14 -0.61
N THR A 106 -13.04 1.87 -1.74
CA THR A 106 -14.46 2.19 -1.95
C THR A 106 -15.35 1.49 -0.92
N ALA A 107 -15.12 0.21 -0.65
CA ALA A 107 -15.89 -0.55 0.34
C ALA A 107 -15.69 -0.03 1.79
N LYS A 108 -14.48 0.44 2.13
CA LYS A 108 -14.20 1.00 3.47
C LYS A 108 -14.68 2.45 3.60
N ALA A 109 -14.73 3.22 2.51
CA ALA A 109 -15.28 4.57 2.48
C ALA A 109 -16.82 4.60 2.51
N SER A 110 -17.49 3.51 2.16
CA SER A 110 -18.95 3.38 2.22
C SER A 110 -19.48 2.82 3.55
N VAL A 111 -18.64 2.72 4.60
CA VAL A 111 -19.16 2.43 5.94
C VAL A 111 -19.97 3.66 6.37
N SER A 112 -21.29 3.54 6.27
CA SER A 112 -22.23 4.56 6.73
C SER A 112 -22.06 4.74 8.24
N SER A 113 -21.27 5.73 8.66
CA SER A 113 -21.28 6.22 10.03
C SER A 113 -22.63 6.88 10.29
N THR A 114 -23.19 6.70 11.48
CA THR A 114 -24.32 7.50 11.94
C THR A 114 -24.00 8.98 11.74
N SER A 115 -24.93 9.74 11.14
CA SER A 115 -24.75 11.16 10.82
C SER A 115 -24.35 11.94 12.08
N LEU A 116 -23.11 12.44 12.14
CA LEU A 116 -22.68 13.41 13.14
C LEU A 116 -23.12 14.80 12.66
N ASN A 117 -23.95 15.48 13.45
CA ASN A 117 -24.38 16.85 13.16
C ASN A 117 -23.16 17.77 13.04
N GLY A 118 -23.00 18.46 11.90
CA GLY A 118 -21.90 19.39 11.68
C GLY A 118 -20.62 18.83 11.05
N ALA A 119 -20.56 17.54 10.71
CA ALA A 119 -19.42 17.01 9.95
C ALA A 119 -19.39 17.58 8.51
N ILE A 120 -18.22 18.02 8.05
CA ILE A 120 -17.97 18.51 6.68
C ILE A 120 -16.77 17.79 6.07
N ALA A 121 -16.60 17.86 4.74
CA ALA A 121 -15.58 17.10 4.01
C ALA A 121 -14.13 17.26 4.55
N ASN A 122 -13.80 18.39 5.18
CA ASN A 122 -12.49 18.66 5.77
C ASN A 122 -12.43 18.49 7.30
N ASN A 123 -13.55 18.26 7.97
CA ASN A 123 -13.62 18.09 9.43
C ASN A 123 -14.71 17.07 9.78
N LEU A 124 -14.26 15.86 10.14
CA LEU A 124 -15.12 14.76 10.56
C LEU A 124 -15.55 14.88 12.04
N LEU A 125 -15.09 15.91 12.76
CA LEU A 125 -15.51 16.21 14.11
C LEU A 125 -16.83 17.01 14.06
N SER A 126 -17.81 16.64 14.89
CA SER A 126 -19.05 17.38 15.02
C SER A 126 -18.81 18.83 15.48
N VAL A 127 -19.51 19.80 14.86
CA VAL A 127 -19.58 21.18 15.36
C VAL A 127 -20.82 21.36 16.24
N GLY A 128 -20.88 20.63 17.34
CA GLY A 128 -21.98 20.69 18.32
C GLY A 128 -21.95 19.50 19.28
N PRO A 129 -22.77 19.50 20.34
CA PRO A 129 -22.93 18.33 21.21
C PRO A 129 -23.65 17.22 20.44
N THR A 130 -22.90 16.37 19.74
CA THR A 130 -23.43 15.10 19.25
C THR A 130 -23.47 14.12 20.42
N SER A 131 -24.68 13.67 20.77
CA SER A 131 -24.88 12.50 21.62
C SER A 131 -24.29 11.29 20.89
N ALA A 132 -23.01 11.03 21.11
CA ALA A 132 -22.43 9.74 20.83
C ALA A 132 -23.16 8.73 21.73
N THR A 133 -23.98 7.88 21.11
CA THR A 133 -24.46 6.68 21.79
C THR A 133 -23.23 5.82 22.07
N SER A 134 -22.75 5.88 23.31
CA SER A 134 -21.72 5.04 23.94
C SER A 134 -20.24 5.45 23.97
N ASP A 135 -19.84 6.66 23.54
CA ASP A 135 -18.48 7.14 23.87
C ASP A 135 -18.48 8.63 24.18
N GLY A 136 -17.93 9.01 25.33
CA GLY A 136 -17.88 10.40 25.79
C GLY A 136 -17.16 11.29 24.77
N ALA A 137 -17.67 12.50 24.54
CA ALA A 137 -17.09 13.45 23.60
C ALA A 137 -15.59 13.67 23.85
N ILE A 138 -14.78 13.75 22.79
CA ILE A 138 -13.37 14.14 22.88
C ILE A 138 -13.30 15.59 23.40
N GLY A 139 -12.72 15.76 24.57
CA GLY A 139 -12.82 16.97 25.42
C GLY A 139 -13.42 16.68 26.80
N SER A 140 -14.10 15.54 26.96
CA SER A 140 -14.57 15.00 28.23
C SER A 140 -13.57 13.96 28.73
N ALA A 141 -12.39 14.41 29.14
CA ALA A 141 -11.47 13.56 29.89
C ALA A 141 -12.13 13.19 31.22
N SER A 142 -12.39 11.90 31.38
CA SER A 142 -12.79 11.21 32.59
C SER A 142 -11.76 11.45 33.70
N GLY A 143 -12.11 12.39 34.57
CA GLY A 143 -11.33 12.80 35.74
C GLY A 143 -11.93 14.06 36.34
N ASN A 144 -12.90 13.86 37.24
CA ASN A 144 -13.43 14.85 38.18
C ASN A 144 -14.26 16.00 37.57
N LEU A 145 -15.55 15.77 37.33
CA LEU A 145 -16.52 16.85 37.47
C LEU A 145 -16.88 16.97 38.95
N ALA A 146 -16.13 17.82 39.66
CA ALA A 146 -16.61 18.39 40.91
C ALA A 146 -17.97 19.05 40.65
N MET A 147 -19.03 18.51 41.27
CA MET A 147 -20.36 19.11 41.21
C MET A 147 -20.33 20.41 42.01
N THR A 148 -20.48 21.55 41.33
CA THR A 148 -20.64 22.84 42.01
C THR A 148 -21.99 22.84 42.72
N LEU A 149 -21.99 22.82 44.05
CA LEU A 149 -23.13 23.25 44.83
C LEU A 149 -23.35 24.74 44.53
N THR A 150 -24.36 25.02 43.72
CA THR A 150 -24.76 26.39 43.38
C THR A 150 -25.63 26.87 44.52
N ALA A 151 -25.28 28.00 45.14
CA ALA A 151 -26.17 28.62 46.10
C ALA A 151 -27.41 29.14 45.37
N GLY A 152 -28.58 29.00 45.98
CA GLY A 152 -29.86 29.37 45.37
C GLY A 152 -29.84 30.75 44.69
N THR A 153 -30.53 30.84 43.55
CA THR A 153 -30.72 32.02 42.67
C THR A 153 -29.76 33.20 42.92
N GLY A 154 -28.57 33.15 42.32
CA GLY A 154 -27.75 34.34 42.10
C GLY A 154 -26.25 34.23 42.39
N SER A 155 -25.76 33.15 42.99
CA SER A 155 -24.32 32.98 43.22
C SER A 155 -23.89 31.51 43.20
N ALA A 156 -22.95 31.14 42.31
CA ALA A 156 -22.49 29.77 42.13
C ALA A 156 -21.28 29.40 43.02
N THR A 157 -21.10 30.12 44.14
CA THR A 157 -19.94 29.95 45.03
C THR A 157 -20.34 29.63 46.48
N LEU A 158 -19.47 28.92 47.21
CA LEU A 158 -19.61 28.57 48.64
C LEU A 158 -18.54 29.23 49.53
N ASP A 159 -18.01 30.37 49.10
CA ASP A 159 -16.89 31.07 49.74
C ASP A 159 -17.29 32.00 50.88
N THR A 160 -18.58 32.33 51.01
CA THR A 160 -19.08 33.25 52.02
C THR A 160 -20.29 32.69 52.76
N THR A 161 -20.47 33.10 54.01
CA THR A 161 -21.67 32.82 54.82
C THR A 161 -22.96 33.25 54.11
N ALA A 162 -22.94 34.36 53.38
CA ALA A 162 -24.10 34.83 52.62
C ALA A 162 -24.48 33.87 51.49
N ASN A 163 -23.48 33.35 50.77
CA ASN A 163 -23.71 32.40 49.69
C ASN A 163 -24.20 31.05 50.24
N ILE A 164 -23.58 30.53 51.31
CA ILE A 164 -24.04 29.28 51.94
C ILE A 164 -25.45 29.44 52.53
N GLY A 165 -25.74 30.59 53.15
CA GLY A 165 -27.07 30.92 53.69
C GLY A 165 -28.18 30.92 52.63
N ALA A 166 -27.85 31.18 51.35
CA ALA A 166 -28.81 31.14 50.26
C ALA A 166 -29.26 29.71 49.89
N ILE A 167 -28.52 28.66 50.28
CA ILE A 167 -28.93 27.25 50.10
C ILE A 167 -30.26 26.95 50.83
N PHE A 168 -30.51 27.64 51.95
CA PHE A 168 -31.71 27.45 52.76
C PHE A 168 -32.93 28.20 52.24
N GLY A 169 -32.76 29.17 51.34
CA GLY A 169 -33.82 30.10 50.92
C GLY A 169 -34.51 30.75 52.13
N SER A 170 -35.84 30.67 52.16
CA SER A 170 -36.67 31.12 53.29
C SER A 170 -36.80 30.10 54.43
N GLY A 171 -36.23 28.90 54.28
CA GLY A 171 -36.30 27.82 55.26
C GLY A 171 -35.25 27.91 56.37
N ASN A 172 -35.43 27.09 57.41
CA ASN A 172 -34.50 26.93 58.54
C ASN A 172 -33.64 25.66 58.44
N SER A 173 -34.01 24.72 57.56
CA SER A 173 -33.28 23.49 57.30
C SER A 173 -33.49 23.07 55.86
N THR A 174 -32.50 22.38 55.30
CA THR A 174 -32.57 21.77 53.98
C THR A 174 -31.87 20.43 54.01
N THR A 175 -32.33 19.48 53.21
CA THR A 175 -31.69 18.16 53.10
C THR A 175 -31.07 18.00 51.73
N VAL A 176 -29.80 17.60 51.68
CA VAL A 176 -29.06 17.30 50.46
C VAL A 176 -28.70 15.83 50.47
N SER A 177 -28.99 15.10 49.40
CA SER A 177 -28.53 13.72 49.26
C SER A 177 -27.14 13.70 48.61
N LEU A 178 -26.16 13.14 49.31
CA LEU A 178 -24.78 12.97 48.84
C LEU A 178 -24.40 11.51 49.02
N ASP A 179 -23.96 10.84 47.95
CA ASP A 179 -23.62 9.40 48.00
C ASP A 179 -24.76 8.51 48.56
N GLY A 180 -26.01 8.86 48.25
CA GLY A 180 -27.20 8.18 48.79
C GLY A 180 -27.48 8.43 50.28
N VAL A 181 -26.69 9.29 50.94
CA VAL A 181 -26.89 9.70 52.33
C VAL A 181 -27.66 11.01 52.38
N ASN A 182 -28.76 11.06 53.14
CA ASN A 182 -29.51 12.29 53.38
C ASN A 182 -28.81 13.15 54.44
N ILE A 183 -28.13 14.19 54.00
CA ILE A 183 -27.44 15.16 54.84
C ILE A 183 -28.42 16.28 55.18
N THR A 184 -28.69 16.46 56.47
CA THR A 184 -29.56 17.54 56.96
C THR A 184 -28.71 18.74 57.34
N LEU A 185 -28.91 19.85 56.65
CA LEU A 185 -28.28 21.13 56.95
C LEU A 185 -29.26 22.01 57.73
N THR A 186 -28.75 22.77 58.68
CA THR A 186 -29.50 23.67 59.57
C THR A 186 -28.93 25.08 59.51
N LYS A 187 -29.80 26.05 59.26
CA LYS A 187 -29.48 27.47 59.22
C LYS A 187 -29.06 27.97 60.61
N GLY A 188 -28.06 28.84 60.67
CA GLY A 188 -27.41 29.31 61.89
C GLY A 188 -26.34 28.39 62.45
N ILE A 189 -26.22 27.16 61.92
CA ILE A 189 -25.19 26.19 62.31
C ILE A 189 -24.26 25.94 61.12
N ASP A 190 -24.82 25.48 60.00
CA ASP A 190 -24.04 25.03 58.84
C ASP A 190 -23.69 26.17 57.87
N ASP A 191 -24.37 27.31 57.97
CA ASP A 191 -24.05 28.53 57.22
C ASP A 191 -23.10 29.48 57.97
N ALA A 192 -22.73 29.18 59.23
CA ALA A 192 -21.91 30.07 60.05
C ALA A 192 -20.55 30.38 59.38
N THR A 193 -19.92 29.37 58.79
CA THR A 193 -18.69 29.50 57.99
C THR A 193 -18.61 28.40 56.92
N PRO A 194 -17.80 28.57 55.85
CA PRO A 194 -17.51 27.48 54.91
C PRO A 194 -16.94 26.21 55.57
N ALA A 195 -16.18 26.38 56.66
CA ALA A 195 -15.65 25.27 57.44
C ALA A 195 -16.77 24.54 58.20
N ALA A 196 -17.74 25.26 58.77
CA ALA A 196 -18.89 24.66 59.46
C ALA A 196 -19.72 23.78 58.52
N LEU A 197 -20.03 24.28 57.32
CA LEU A 197 -20.70 23.49 56.28
C LEU A 197 -19.93 22.21 55.96
N THR A 198 -18.62 22.35 55.72
CA THR A 198 -17.74 21.24 55.36
C THR A 198 -17.68 20.19 56.47
N THR A 199 -17.53 20.61 57.72
CA THR A 199 -17.48 19.72 58.88
C THR A 199 -18.82 19.00 59.09
N SER A 200 -19.94 19.71 58.96
CA SER A 200 -21.27 19.12 59.15
C SER A 200 -21.56 18.04 58.12
N ILE A 201 -21.31 18.32 56.84
CA ILE A 201 -21.50 17.36 55.75
C ILE A 201 -20.60 16.12 55.95
N ASN A 202 -19.31 16.32 56.22
CA ASN A 202 -18.37 15.21 56.42
C ASN A 202 -18.71 14.36 57.64
N ASN A 203 -19.16 14.97 58.74
CA ASN A 203 -19.55 14.23 59.93
C ASN A 203 -20.77 13.34 59.66
N GLN A 204 -21.75 13.86 58.92
CA GLN A 204 -22.96 13.10 58.56
C GLN A 204 -22.66 11.99 57.55
N LEU A 205 -21.82 12.25 56.54
CA LEU A 205 -21.33 11.23 55.60
C LEU A 205 -20.57 10.10 56.32
N LYS A 206 -19.63 10.47 57.21
CA LYS A 206 -18.87 9.50 58.01
C LYS A 206 -19.77 8.71 58.95
N ALA A 207 -20.75 9.35 59.58
CA ALA A 207 -21.70 8.68 60.46
C ALA A 207 -22.57 7.66 59.70
N ALA A 208 -22.87 7.94 58.44
CA ALA A 208 -23.56 7.02 57.54
C ALA A 208 -22.65 5.96 56.90
N GLY A 209 -21.34 5.97 57.20
CA GLY A 209 -20.38 5.01 56.66
C GLY A 209 -19.90 5.30 55.23
N SER A 210 -20.20 6.48 54.68
CA SER A 210 -19.69 6.90 53.37
C SER A 210 -18.20 7.23 53.46
N SER A 211 -17.46 6.82 52.43
CA SER A 211 -16.03 7.16 52.26
C SER A 211 -15.82 8.45 51.45
N VAL A 212 -16.90 9.15 51.11
CA VAL A 212 -16.86 10.42 50.39
C VAL A 212 -16.50 11.55 51.35
N VAL A 213 -15.54 12.37 50.94
CA VAL A 213 -15.13 13.58 51.63
C VAL A 213 -15.62 14.79 50.85
N PHE A 214 -16.41 15.63 51.51
CA PHE A 214 -16.79 16.95 51.02
C PHE A 214 -15.72 17.98 51.39
N SER A 215 -15.44 18.91 50.48
CA SER A 215 -14.58 20.06 50.69
C SER A 215 -15.06 21.24 49.86
N ILE A 216 -14.56 22.43 50.16
CA ILE A 216 -14.77 23.62 49.35
C ILE A 216 -13.43 24.03 48.76
N ALA A 217 -13.29 23.96 47.44
CA ALA A 217 -12.08 24.34 46.72
C ALA A 217 -12.42 25.27 45.56
N SER A 218 -11.62 26.31 45.35
CA SER A 218 -11.90 27.37 44.36
C SER A 218 -13.35 27.89 44.44
N ASN A 219 -13.81 28.10 45.67
CA ASN A 219 -15.15 28.61 46.00
C ASN A 219 -16.30 27.69 45.56
N LYS A 220 -16.07 26.40 45.33
CA LYS A 220 -17.08 25.42 44.89
C LYS A 220 -17.07 24.19 45.78
N ALA A 221 -18.22 23.53 45.94
CA ALA A 221 -18.26 22.21 46.54
C ALA A 221 -17.46 21.20 45.70
N VAL A 222 -16.69 20.38 46.38
CA VAL A 222 -15.94 19.28 45.79
C VAL A 222 -16.15 18.06 46.67
N LEU A 223 -16.63 16.97 46.08
CA LEU A 223 -16.71 15.67 46.73
C LEU A 223 -15.62 14.76 46.16
N THR A 224 -14.85 14.13 47.03
CA THR A 224 -13.80 13.16 46.67
C THR A 224 -14.09 11.82 47.33
N GLY A 225 -14.32 10.78 46.54
CA GLY A 225 -14.43 9.39 47.02
C GLY A 225 -13.06 8.69 47.07
N THR A 226 -13.03 7.44 47.56
CA THR A 226 -11.83 6.59 47.52
C THR A 226 -11.68 5.85 46.18
N ASN A 227 -10.45 5.38 45.89
CA ASN A 227 -9.99 4.77 44.64
C ASN A 227 -10.61 3.39 44.30
N ASP A 228 -11.86 3.15 44.66
CA ASP A 228 -12.51 1.85 44.53
C ASP A 228 -13.17 1.67 43.16
N GLY A 229 -13.08 2.67 42.28
CA GLY A 229 -13.60 2.60 40.91
C GLY A 229 -15.12 2.43 40.80
N GLY A 230 -15.85 2.54 41.92
CA GLY A 230 -17.31 2.59 41.94
C GLY A 230 -17.82 3.91 41.38
N VAL A 231 -18.73 3.84 40.41
CA VAL A 231 -19.34 5.03 39.81
C VAL A 231 -20.27 5.69 40.83
N PHE A 232 -20.00 6.96 41.16
CA PHE A 232 -20.90 7.80 41.95
C PHE A 232 -22.26 7.89 41.24
N GLN A 233 -23.30 7.23 41.78
CA GLN A 233 -24.67 7.34 41.28
C GLN A 233 -25.42 8.38 42.11
N ILE A 234 -25.67 9.57 41.54
CA ILE A 234 -26.76 10.42 42.02
C ILE A 234 -28.05 9.78 41.51
N GLY A 235 -28.97 9.45 42.41
CA GLY A 235 -30.27 8.90 42.05
C GLY A 235 -30.97 9.80 41.02
N THR A 236 -31.61 9.21 40.02
CA THR A 236 -32.38 9.94 39.00
C THR A 236 -33.75 10.39 39.51
N ASP A 237 -33.97 10.31 40.82
CA ASP A 237 -35.19 10.69 41.53
C ASP A 237 -35.19 12.21 41.74
N THR A 238 -36.34 12.85 41.57
CA THR A 238 -36.56 14.29 41.76
C THR A 238 -36.17 14.79 43.17
N ALA A 239 -36.05 13.89 44.16
CA ALA A 239 -35.55 14.17 45.51
C ALA A 239 -34.01 14.14 45.63
N THR A 240 -33.30 13.67 44.60
CA THR A 240 -31.82 13.60 44.54
C THR A 240 -31.21 14.63 43.59
N GLN A 241 -32.02 15.53 43.02
CA GLN A 241 -31.52 16.68 42.27
C GLN A 241 -31.04 17.76 43.24
N LEU A 242 -29.77 18.13 43.12
CA LEU A 242 -29.21 19.36 43.68
C LEU A 242 -30.03 20.55 43.14
N LEU A 243 -30.41 21.48 44.02
CA LEU A 243 -31.13 22.71 43.65
C LEU A 243 -30.55 23.41 42.42
#